data_AF-M7MXS0-F1
#
_entry.id   AF-M7MXS0-F1
#
_cell.length_a   1.000
_cell.length_b   1.000
_cell.length_c   1.000
_cell.angle_alpha   90.00
_cell.angle_beta   90.00
_cell.angle_gamma   90.00
#
_symmetry.space_group_name_H-M   'P 1'
#
loop_
_entity.id
_entity.type
_entity.pdbx_description
1 polymer ?
#
loop_
_entity_poly.entity_id
_entity_poly.type
_entity_poly.pdbx_seq_one_letter_code
_entity_poly.pdbx_strand_id
1 'polypeptide(L)'
;MSTFGIEEEFFLLDPVSGCPAEPDDSTRAALMGIRAGAMETQHELLDCQVEMATPVCTTSAEAVQALLEYRRALARTSADLGLLAVSLGTAPLIPGTPALISPHERYKEIHRFLPGISGEHYVSGVHVHVAIPDSEAGVLALNGLRRWLPLLTAIGSNSPFWRGEDTGFASWRSIHYRRWSVQGIQPYFADATDYYRRMSAILASDVVLDSGHIGWAARLSSNYPTIEIRVADAQLRADETVALAMIVRALVETGIQAPVHSCDMHPEMLDLASWQAAKHGLSGNQLDPDAGHSVPTDILVGALLRHIQEALDENGDSDLVHAAVERLLRDGNGAQRQRASLARGGLTTVLHDAAVDLTS
;
A
#
# COMPACT_ATOMS: atom_id res chain seq x y z
N MET A 1 -13.11 15.82 -11.41
CA MET A 1 -13.33 14.74 -10.44
C MET A 1 -13.15 13.39 -11.12
N SER A 2 -11.97 12.82 -10.99
CA SER A 2 -11.67 11.44 -11.35
C SER A 2 -12.38 10.48 -10.39
N THR A 3 -12.73 9.28 -10.85
CA THR A 3 -13.15 8.19 -9.95
C THR A 3 -11.94 7.44 -9.43
N PHE A 4 -12.10 6.67 -8.36
CA PHE A 4 -11.00 5.91 -7.76
C PHE A 4 -11.46 4.55 -7.24
N GLY A 5 -10.52 3.65 -6.98
CA GLY A 5 -10.74 2.35 -6.36
C GLY A 5 -9.60 2.02 -5.41
N ILE A 6 -9.86 1.20 -4.40
CA ILE A 6 -8.89 0.83 -3.36
C ILE A 6 -8.82 -0.70 -3.29
N GLU A 7 -7.62 -1.24 -3.35
CA GLU A 7 -7.31 -2.63 -3.04
C GLU A 7 -6.67 -2.71 -1.66
N GLU A 8 -7.16 -3.59 -0.79
CA GLU A 8 -6.58 -3.86 0.52
C GLU A 8 -6.23 -5.34 0.69
N GLU A 9 -5.02 -5.58 1.16
CA GLU A 9 -4.54 -6.90 1.54
C GLU A 9 -4.58 -7.07 3.07
N PHE A 10 -4.98 -8.26 3.54
CA PHE A 10 -5.11 -8.58 4.96
C PHE A 10 -4.40 -9.88 5.29
N PHE A 11 -3.87 -9.96 6.52
CA PHE A 11 -3.36 -11.23 7.07
C PHE A 11 -4.43 -11.95 7.86
N LEU A 12 -4.37 -13.27 7.78
CA LEU A 12 -5.06 -14.24 8.63
C LEU A 12 -4.03 -14.87 9.55
N LEU A 13 -4.17 -14.66 10.85
CA LEU A 13 -3.25 -15.15 11.87
C LEU A 13 -3.93 -16.18 12.77
N ASP A 14 -3.14 -17.10 13.30
CA ASP A 14 -3.55 -17.96 14.41
C ASP A 14 -3.61 -17.13 15.71
N PRO A 15 -4.76 -17.05 16.40
CA PRO A 15 -4.93 -16.17 17.55
C PRO A 15 -4.11 -16.58 18.77
N VAL A 16 -3.60 -17.82 18.83
CA VAL A 16 -2.83 -18.34 19.97
C VAL A 16 -1.34 -18.02 19.81
N SER A 17 -0.76 -18.36 18.66
CA SER A 17 0.66 -18.15 18.36
C SER A 17 0.96 -16.76 17.82
N GLY A 18 -0.01 -16.12 17.17
CA GLY A 18 0.17 -14.85 16.44
C GLY A 18 0.90 -15.00 15.11
N CYS A 19 1.22 -16.21 14.68
CA CYS A 19 1.82 -16.49 13.37
C CYS A 19 0.75 -16.53 12.27
N PRO A 20 1.14 -16.31 11.00
CA PRO A 20 0.30 -16.54 9.84
C PRO A 20 -0.36 -17.92 9.87
N ALA A 21 -1.67 -17.95 9.65
CA ALA A 21 -2.45 -19.18 9.67
C ALA A 21 -2.22 -20.02 8.41
N GLU A 22 -2.48 -21.33 8.52
CA GLU A 22 -2.47 -22.26 7.40
C GLU A 22 -3.90 -22.78 7.18
N PRO A 23 -4.75 -22.03 6.45
CA PRO A 23 -6.16 -22.38 6.30
C PRO A 23 -6.33 -23.66 5.46
N ASP A 24 -7.16 -24.58 5.96
CA ASP A 24 -7.56 -25.76 5.20
C ASP A 24 -8.53 -25.40 4.05
N ASP A 25 -8.88 -26.36 3.21
CA ASP A 25 -9.75 -26.15 2.04
C ASP A 25 -11.13 -25.59 2.43
N SER A 26 -11.66 -25.99 3.60
CA SER A 26 -12.97 -25.53 4.07
C SER A 26 -12.94 -24.08 4.54
N THR A 27 -11.88 -23.71 5.27
CA THR A 27 -11.59 -22.38 5.75
C THR A 27 -11.38 -21.43 4.58
N ARG A 28 -10.56 -21.85 3.60
CA ARG A 28 -10.35 -21.13 2.34
C ARG A 28 -11.65 -20.89 1.60
N ALA A 29 -12.48 -21.92 1.43
CA ALA A 29 -13.76 -21.78 0.73
C ALA A 29 -14.69 -20.78 1.44
N ALA A 30 -14.73 -20.79 2.77
CA ALA A 30 -15.50 -19.83 3.55
C ALA A 30 -14.99 -18.38 3.37
N LEU A 31 -13.67 -18.16 3.41
CA LEU A 31 -13.05 -16.85 3.20
C LEU A 31 -13.30 -16.31 1.78
N MET A 32 -13.13 -17.16 0.76
CA MET A 32 -13.43 -16.80 -0.63
C MET A 32 -14.92 -16.61 -0.88
N GLY A 33 -15.78 -17.11 0.00
CA GLY A 33 -17.23 -16.93 -0.05
C GLY A 33 -17.72 -15.60 0.54
N ILE A 34 -16.86 -14.82 1.20
CA ILE A 34 -17.23 -13.52 1.75
C ILE A 34 -17.65 -12.57 0.63
N ARG A 35 -18.80 -11.93 0.81
CA ARG A 35 -19.34 -10.89 -0.08
C ARG A 35 -19.84 -9.73 0.78
N ALA A 36 -19.50 -8.50 0.39
CA ALA A 36 -19.95 -7.27 1.03
C ALA A 36 -20.32 -6.28 -0.08
N GLY A 37 -21.61 -5.96 -0.24
CA GLY A 37 -22.11 -5.28 -1.43
C GLY A 37 -21.66 -5.97 -2.73
N ALA A 38 -20.96 -5.23 -3.59
CA ALA A 38 -20.38 -5.73 -4.85
C ALA A 38 -18.92 -6.23 -4.71
N MET A 39 -18.36 -6.22 -3.51
CA MET A 39 -16.99 -6.64 -3.24
C MET A 39 -16.94 -8.14 -2.96
N GLU A 40 -15.90 -8.78 -3.49
CA GLU A 40 -15.58 -10.17 -3.24
C GLU A 40 -14.15 -10.35 -2.78
N THR A 41 -13.95 -11.32 -1.90
CA THR A 41 -12.60 -11.71 -1.47
C THR A 41 -11.87 -12.42 -2.61
N GLN A 42 -10.60 -12.09 -2.78
CA GLN A 42 -9.70 -12.67 -3.75
C GLN A 42 -8.50 -13.33 -3.05
N HIS A 43 -7.84 -14.21 -3.79
CA HIS A 43 -6.59 -14.81 -3.34
C HIS A 43 -5.43 -13.82 -3.50
N GLU A 44 -4.61 -13.71 -2.46
CA GLU A 44 -3.29 -13.06 -2.52
C GLU A 44 -2.17 -14.11 -2.63
N LEU A 45 -0.92 -13.70 -2.85
CA LEU A 45 0.25 -14.57 -3.04
C LEU A 45 0.37 -15.66 -1.97
N LEU A 46 0.24 -15.29 -0.69
CA LEU A 46 0.32 -16.24 0.41
C LEU A 46 -1.05 -16.73 0.83
N ASP A 47 -1.09 -17.97 1.29
CA ASP A 47 -2.30 -18.64 1.72
C ASP A 47 -2.95 -17.98 2.95
N CYS A 48 -2.12 -17.41 3.82
CA CYS A 48 -2.51 -16.64 4.99
C CYS A 48 -3.00 -15.21 4.66
N GLN A 49 -3.17 -14.87 3.38
CA GLN A 49 -3.56 -13.53 2.96
C GLN A 49 -4.84 -13.58 2.12
N VAL A 50 -5.63 -12.51 2.26
CA VAL A 50 -6.78 -12.25 1.41
C VAL A 50 -6.73 -10.82 0.92
N GLU A 51 -7.25 -10.61 -0.28
CA GLU A 51 -7.33 -9.30 -0.91
C GLU A 51 -8.80 -8.96 -1.18
N MET A 52 -9.10 -7.67 -1.22
CA MET A 52 -10.37 -7.14 -1.70
C MET A 52 -10.13 -5.87 -2.51
N ALA A 53 -11.02 -5.58 -3.45
CA ALA A 53 -11.07 -4.31 -4.17
C ALA A 53 -12.44 -3.63 -3.98
N THR A 54 -12.46 -2.33 -3.68
CA THR A 54 -13.70 -1.56 -3.61
C THR A 54 -14.39 -1.51 -4.98
N PRO A 55 -15.70 -1.20 -5.03
CA PRO A 55 -16.28 -0.68 -6.26
C PRO A 55 -15.56 0.60 -6.69
N VAL A 56 -15.84 1.05 -7.92
CA VAL A 56 -15.40 2.38 -8.36
C VAL A 56 -16.15 3.44 -7.54
N CYS A 57 -15.41 4.20 -6.74
CA CYS A 57 -15.92 5.24 -5.86
C CYS A 57 -15.80 6.63 -6.51
N THR A 58 -16.72 7.50 -6.13
CA THR A 58 -16.73 8.92 -6.52
C THR A 58 -16.46 9.85 -5.34
N THR A 59 -16.80 9.39 -4.12
CA THR A 59 -16.62 10.15 -2.87
C THR A 59 -15.86 9.34 -1.82
N SER A 60 -15.18 10.04 -0.92
CA SER A 60 -14.54 9.44 0.26
C SER A 60 -15.53 8.71 1.17
N ALA A 61 -16.77 9.20 1.30
CA ALA A 61 -17.82 8.56 2.10
C ALA A 61 -18.22 7.17 1.57
N GLU A 62 -18.37 7.03 0.25
CA GLU A 62 -18.63 5.73 -0.40
C GLU A 62 -17.50 4.73 -0.11
N ALA A 63 -16.25 5.18 -0.21
CA ALA A 63 -15.09 4.35 0.06
C ALA A 63 -15.02 3.91 1.54
N VAL A 64 -15.23 4.82 2.49
CA VAL A 64 -15.26 4.47 3.93
C VAL A 64 -16.33 3.42 4.20
N GLN A 65 -17.54 3.60 3.65
CA GLN A 65 -18.63 2.66 3.84
C GLN A 65 -18.28 1.28 3.28
N ALA A 66 -17.75 1.23 2.05
CA ALA A 66 -17.36 -0.02 1.40
C ALA A 66 -16.29 -0.77 2.21
N LEU A 67 -15.19 -0.09 2.58
CA LEU A 67 -14.12 -0.70 3.35
C LEU A 67 -14.60 -1.21 4.72
N LEU A 68 -15.41 -0.43 5.44
CA LEU A 68 -15.95 -0.86 6.73
C LEU A 68 -16.91 -2.05 6.61
N GLU A 69 -17.73 -2.09 5.56
CA GLU A 69 -18.63 -3.23 5.32
C GLU A 69 -17.82 -4.52 5.10
N TYR A 70 -16.81 -4.47 4.22
CA TYR A 70 -15.96 -5.61 3.95
C TYR A 70 -15.13 -6.02 5.16
N ARG A 71 -14.41 -5.09 5.81
CA ARG A 71 -13.58 -5.36 6.98
C ARG A 71 -14.37 -5.99 8.12
N ARG A 72 -15.63 -5.58 8.34
CA ARG A 72 -16.53 -6.20 9.33
C ARG A 72 -16.95 -7.62 8.92
N ALA A 73 -17.23 -7.86 7.64
CA ALA A 73 -17.53 -9.20 7.15
C ALA A 73 -16.32 -10.12 7.33
N LEU A 74 -15.12 -9.67 6.94
CA LEU A 74 -13.87 -10.40 7.11
C LEU A 74 -13.58 -10.71 8.59
N ALA A 75 -13.70 -9.73 9.48
CA ALA A 75 -13.48 -9.93 10.91
C ALA A 75 -14.43 -10.97 11.51
N ARG A 76 -15.72 -10.93 11.15
CA ARG A 76 -16.73 -11.88 11.62
C ARG A 76 -16.45 -13.30 11.11
N THR A 77 -16.28 -13.46 9.80
CA THR A 77 -16.03 -14.76 9.20
C THR A 77 -14.72 -15.37 9.70
N SER A 78 -13.66 -14.56 9.86
CA SER A 78 -12.40 -15.04 10.40
C SER A 78 -12.56 -15.51 11.85
N ALA A 79 -13.28 -14.76 12.69
CA ALA A 79 -13.55 -15.16 14.07
C ALA A 79 -14.36 -16.47 14.15
N ASP A 80 -15.38 -16.65 13.29
CA ASP A 80 -16.17 -17.88 13.21
C ASP A 80 -15.33 -19.10 12.80
N LEU A 81 -14.23 -18.88 12.06
CA LEU A 81 -13.25 -19.87 11.64
C LEU A 81 -12.11 -20.07 12.64
N GLY A 82 -12.11 -19.34 13.77
CA GLY A 82 -11.03 -19.39 14.76
C GLY A 82 -9.74 -18.68 14.33
N LEU A 83 -9.82 -17.76 13.38
CA LEU A 83 -8.72 -16.95 12.86
C LEU A 83 -8.81 -15.49 13.33
N LEU A 84 -7.66 -14.82 13.31
CA LEU A 84 -7.56 -13.38 13.54
C LEU A 84 -7.22 -12.66 12.23
N ALA A 85 -8.17 -11.90 11.68
CA ALA A 85 -7.89 -11.01 10.56
C ALA A 85 -7.29 -9.69 11.04
N VAL A 86 -6.23 -9.22 10.36
CA VAL A 86 -5.58 -7.93 10.66
C VAL A 86 -5.13 -7.23 9.38
N SER A 87 -5.13 -5.89 9.40
CA SER A 87 -4.58 -5.06 8.33
C SER A 87 -3.24 -4.47 8.78
N LEU A 88 -2.15 -5.14 8.41
CA LEU A 88 -0.77 -4.81 8.80
C LEU A 88 0.14 -4.89 7.60
N GLY A 89 1.15 -4.01 7.51
CA GLY A 89 2.09 -4.03 6.39
C GLY A 89 2.98 -5.26 6.33
N THR A 90 3.24 -5.89 7.48
CA THR A 90 3.95 -7.16 7.63
C THR A 90 3.29 -8.00 8.71
N ALA A 91 3.42 -9.33 8.59
CA ALA A 91 3.14 -10.20 9.73
C ALA A 91 4.22 -9.99 10.81
N PRO A 92 3.88 -9.56 12.05
CA PRO A 92 4.89 -9.27 13.07
C PRO A 92 5.70 -10.49 13.49
N LEU A 93 5.05 -11.65 13.55
CA LEU A 93 5.63 -12.96 13.80
C LEU A 93 5.54 -13.80 12.53
N ILE A 94 6.58 -14.57 12.22
CA ILE A 94 6.58 -15.50 11.08
C ILE A 94 7.27 -16.81 11.49
N PRO A 95 6.88 -17.95 10.91
CA PRO A 95 7.56 -19.22 11.17
C PRO A 95 8.98 -19.24 10.60
N GLY A 96 9.79 -20.20 11.05
CA GLY A 96 11.13 -20.45 10.48
C GLY A 96 11.10 -21.17 9.13
N THR A 97 9.92 -21.60 8.67
CA THR A 97 9.69 -22.29 7.40
C THR A 97 9.18 -21.31 6.34
N PRO A 98 9.39 -21.59 5.04
CA PRO A 98 8.79 -20.79 3.97
C PRO A 98 7.26 -20.76 4.06
N ALA A 99 6.68 -19.65 3.61
CA ALA A 99 5.24 -19.45 3.54
C ALA A 99 4.55 -20.46 2.62
N LEU A 100 3.32 -20.83 2.98
CA LEU A 100 2.42 -21.53 2.08
C LEU A 100 1.91 -20.56 1.00
N ILE A 101 2.02 -20.99 -0.25
CA ILE A 101 1.59 -20.22 -1.42
C ILE A 101 0.14 -20.56 -1.72
N SER A 102 -0.64 -19.54 -2.04
CA SER A 102 -2.03 -19.72 -2.47
C SER A 102 -2.17 -20.71 -3.62
N PRO A 103 -3.27 -21.49 -3.69
CA PRO A 103 -3.43 -22.56 -4.66
C PRO A 103 -3.63 -22.07 -6.11
N HIS A 104 -3.74 -20.76 -6.33
CA HIS A 104 -3.90 -20.13 -7.63
C HIS A 104 -2.64 -20.32 -8.50
N GLU A 105 -2.81 -20.77 -9.75
CA GLU A 105 -1.69 -21.24 -10.58
C GLU A 105 -0.65 -20.14 -10.83
N ARG A 106 -1.10 -18.90 -11.03
CA ARG A 106 -0.20 -17.73 -11.15
C ARG A 106 0.78 -17.66 -9.99
N TYR A 107 0.32 -17.77 -8.74
CA TYR A 107 1.18 -17.66 -7.56
C TYR A 107 2.15 -18.84 -7.43
N LYS A 108 1.73 -20.04 -7.85
CA LYS A 108 2.64 -21.19 -7.96
C LYS A 108 3.74 -20.97 -9.00
N GLU A 109 3.43 -20.33 -10.12
CA GLU A 109 4.45 -19.94 -11.11
C GLU A 109 5.46 -18.96 -10.53
N ILE A 110 5.00 -17.91 -9.84
CA ILE A 110 5.88 -16.96 -9.14
C ILE A 110 6.78 -17.70 -8.15
N HIS A 111 6.23 -18.61 -7.36
CA HIS A 111 7.00 -19.34 -6.37
C HIS A 111 8.02 -20.31 -6.98
N ARG A 112 7.67 -21.01 -8.06
CA ARG A 112 8.62 -21.84 -8.81
C ARG A 112 9.78 -21.00 -9.34
N PHE A 113 9.51 -19.77 -9.75
CA PHE A 113 10.50 -18.86 -10.29
C PHE A 113 11.39 -18.22 -9.22
N LEU A 114 10.81 -17.77 -8.09
CA LEU A 114 11.49 -17.03 -7.02
C LEU A 114 11.15 -17.58 -5.62
N PRO A 115 11.51 -18.83 -5.29
CA PRO A 115 11.04 -19.48 -4.06
C PRO A 115 11.53 -18.78 -2.78
N GLY A 116 12.75 -18.23 -2.79
CA GLY A 116 13.31 -17.52 -1.63
C GLY A 116 12.74 -16.12 -1.39
N ILE A 117 12.17 -15.48 -2.41
CA ILE A 117 11.53 -14.16 -2.27
C ILE A 117 10.05 -14.34 -1.91
N SER A 118 9.34 -15.16 -2.68
CA SER A 118 7.92 -15.44 -2.47
C SER A 118 7.64 -16.18 -1.15
N GLY A 119 8.50 -17.14 -0.77
CA GLY A 119 8.38 -17.87 0.49
C GLY A 119 8.64 -17.04 1.74
N GLU A 120 9.11 -15.80 1.60
CA GLU A 120 9.23 -14.84 2.71
C GLU A 120 8.29 -13.64 2.54
N HIS A 121 7.36 -13.63 1.56
CA HIS A 121 6.56 -12.46 1.20
C HIS A 121 5.41 -12.15 2.16
N TYR A 122 5.65 -12.18 3.47
CA TYR A 122 4.68 -11.81 4.50
C TYR A 122 4.52 -10.29 4.59
N VAL A 123 4.15 -9.65 3.47
CA VAL A 123 3.88 -8.22 3.36
C VAL A 123 2.48 -7.98 2.80
N SER A 124 1.78 -6.97 3.30
CA SER A 124 0.47 -6.55 2.78
C SER A 124 0.41 -5.05 2.50
N GLY A 125 -0.22 -4.67 1.39
CA GLY A 125 -0.30 -3.29 0.90
C GLY A 125 -1.72 -2.71 0.85
N VAL A 126 -1.76 -1.41 0.55
CA VAL A 126 -2.91 -0.75 -0.08
C VAL A 126 -2.51 -0.33 -1.48
N HIS A 127 -3.35 -0.62 -2.48
CA HIS A 127 -3.23 -0.05 -3.81
C HIS A 127 -4.38 0.92 -4.07
N VAL A 128 -4.05 2.09 -4.62
CA VAL A 128 -5.05 3.10 -4.99
C VAL A 128 -5.03 3.28 -6.49
N HIS A 129 -6.17 3.00 -7.11
CA HIS A 129 -6.42 3.24 -8.52
C HIS A 129 -7.13 4.59 -8.70
N VAL A 130 -6.63 5.43 -9.60
CA VAL A 130 -7.27 6.72 -9.95
C VAL A 130 -7.50 6.75 -11.45
N ALA A 131 -8.75 7.01 -11.86
CA ALA A 131 -9.13 7.08 -13.26
C ALA A 131 -8.40 8.21 -13.99
N ILE A 132 -7.95 7.92 -15.21
CA ILE A 132 -7.28 8.85 -16.10
C ILE A 132 -8.00 8.90 -17.45
N PRO A 133 -7.98 10.05 -18.15
CA PRO A 133 -8.65 10.18 -19.44
C PRO A 133 -7.98 9.35 -20.54
N ASP A 134 -6.65 9.28 -20.53
CA ASP A 134 -5.84 8.50 -21.46
C ASP A 134 -4.43 8.26 -20.88
N SER A 135 -3.64 7.44 -21.58
CA SER A 135 -2.28 7.09 -21.17
C SER A 135 -1.30 8.27 -21.20
N GLU A 136 -1.54 9.31 -22.00
CA GLU A 136 -0.68 10.49 -22.04
C GLU A 136 -0.83 11.30 -20.75
N ALA A 137 -2.08 11.58 -20.35
CA ALA A 137 -2.37 12.16 -19.04
C ALA A 137 -1.86 11.26 -17.90
N GLY A 138 -1.98 9.94 -18.07
CA GLY A 138 -1.39 8.95 -17.18
C GLY A 138 0.11 9.14 -16.94
N VAL A 139 0.87 9.32 -18.01
CA VAL A 139 2.33 9.56 -17.95
C VAL A 139 2.66 10.90 -17.28
N LEU A 140 1.89 11.96 -17.57
CA LEU A 140 2.07 13.26 -16.91
C LEU A 140 1.94 13.13 -15.38
N ALA A 141 0.87 12.48 -14.91
CA ALA A 141 0.69 12.22 -13.48
C ALA A 141 1.77 11.29 -12.91
N LEU A 142 2.14 10.21 -13.59
CA LEU A 142 3.23 9.34 -13.16
C LEU A 142 4.53 10.11 -12.94
N ASN A 143 4.87 11.02 -13.85
CA ASN A 143 6.07 11.85 -13.73
C ASN A 143 5.98 12.83 -12.55
N GLY A 144 4.82 13.47 -12.35
CA GLY A 144 4.58 14.37 -11.22
C GLY A 144 4.61 13.67 -9.85
N LEU A 145 4.10 12.43 -9.78
CA LEU A 145 4.04 11.63 -8.56
C LEU A 145 5.41 11.23 -8.01
N ARG A 146 6.45 11.12 -8.86
CA ARG A 146 7.77 10.57 -8.49
C ARG A 146 8.33 11.18 -7.20
N ARG A 147 8.21 12.50 -7.04
CA ARG A 147 8.73 13.22 -5.87
C ARG A 147 7.95 12.98 -4.58
N TRP A 148 6.67 12.60 -4.69
CA TRP A 148 5.76 12.46 -3.56
C TRP A 148 5.62 11.02 -3.07
N LEU A 149 5.92 10.03 -3.92
CA LEU A 149 5.84 8.60 -3.58
C LEU A 149 6.67 8.19 -2.34
N PRO A 150 7.89 8.72 -2.11
CA PRO A 150 8.58 8.51 -0.84
C PRO A 150 7.79 9.04 0.36
N LEU A 151 7.25 10.25 0.31
CA LEU A 151 6.47 10.79 1.42
C LEU A 151 5.19 9.97 1.66
N LEU A 152 4.51 9.51 0.61
CA LEU A 152 3.37 8.60 0.75
C LEU A 152 3.75 7.28 1.45
N THR A 153 4.96 6.76 1.20
CA THR A 153 5.51 5.61 1.94
C THR A 153 5.65 5.94 3.43
N ALA A 154 6.17 7.13 3.77
CA ALA A 154 6.34 7.56 5.15
C ALA A 154 5.01 7.73 5.88
N ILE A 155 4.02 8.34 5.22
CA ILE A 155 2.66 8.52 5.74
C ILE A 155 2.00 7.15 5.99
N GLY A 156 1.98 6.30 4.97
CA GLY A 156 1.33 4.98 4.99
C GLY A 156 2.14 3.85 5.63
N SER A 157 3.16 4.16 6.46
CA SER A 157 3.98 3.13 7.11
C SER A 157 3.23 2.43 8.26
N ASN A 158 3.16 1.10 8.20
CA ASN A 158 2.46 0.24 9.16
C ASN A 158 3.12 -1.16 9.27
N SER A 159 4.46 -1.25 9.18
CA SER A 159 5.19 -2.52 9.28
C SER A 159 6.52 -2.41 10.03
N PRO A 160 6.53 -2.07 11.33
CA PRO A 160 7.77 -1.94 12.08
C PRO A 160 8.39 -3.28 12.48
N PHE A 161 7.63 -4.38 12.48
CA PHE A 161 8.04 -5.66 13.04
C PHE A 161 8.32 -6.73 11.98
N TRP A 162 9.31 -7.58 12.28
CA TRP A 162 9.63 -8.76 11.49
C TRP A 162 10.27 -9.83 12.39
N ARG A 163 9.80 -11.09 12.29
CA ARG A 163 10.33 -12.21 13.10
C ARG A 163 10.31 -11.93 14.61
N GLY A 164 9.29 -11.22 15.08
CA GLY A 164 9.09 -10.90 16.49
C GLY A 164 9.90 -9.71 17.02
N GLU A 165 10.68 -9.05 16.17
CA GLU A 165 11.58 -7.97 16.56
C GLU A 165 11.23 -6.66 15.85
N ASP A 166 11.53 -5.52 16.49
CA ASP A 166 11.51 -4.21 15.83
C ASP A 166 12.66 -4.13 14.83
N THR A 167 12.32 -3.93 13.56
CA THR A 167 13.29 -3.84 12.46
C THR A 167 14.10 -2.54 12.49
N GLY A 168 13.62 -1.56 13.25
CA GLY A 168 14.08 -0.18 13.22
C GLY A 168 13.56 0.60 12.00
N PHE A 169 12.70 0.03 11.15
CA PHE A 169 12.04 0.73 10.05
C PHE A 169 10.58 1.04 10.41
N ALA A 170 9.98 2.05 9.79
CA ALA A 170 8.54 2.31 9.89
C ALA A 170 7.76 1.45 8.89
N SER A 171 8.29 1.28 7.67
CA SER A 171 7.81 0.31 6.69
C SER A 171 8.91 -0.71 6.36
N TRP A 172 8.85 -1.87 6.99
CA TRP A 172 9.67 -3.01 6.60
C TRP A 172 9.20 -3.60 5.27
N ARG A 173 7.91 -3.51 4.94
CA ARG A 173 7.37 -3.92 3.62
C ARG A 173 8.13 -3.26 2.48
N SER A 174 8.35 -1.93 2.54
CA SER A 174 9.11 -1.24 1.49
C SER A 174 10.54 -1.75 1.34
N ILE A 175 11.21 -2.09 2.45
CA ILE A 175 12.57 -2.67 2.42
C ILE A 175 12.55 -4.08 1.85
N HIS A 176 11.57 -4.87 2.26
CA HIS A 176 11.36 -6.24 1.82
C HIS A 176 11.13 -6.33 0.30
N TYR A 177 10.43 -5.35 -0.26
CA TYR A 177 10.11 -5.26 -1.70
C TYR A 177 11.34 -4.98 -2.58
N ARG A 178 12.44 -4.49 -2.02
CA ARG A 178 13.67 -4.17 -2.78
C ARG A 178 14.35 -5.38 -3.41
N ARG A 179 13.91 -6.60 -3.06
CA ARG A 179 14.45 -7.87 -3.58
C ARG A 179 13.89 -8.24 -4.96
N TRP A 180 12.78 -7.62 -5.38
CA TRP A 180 12.17 -7.86 -6.69
C TRP A 180 12.99 -7.22 -7.83
N SER A 181 12.96 -7.84 -9.02
CA SER A 181 13.85 -7.51 -10.15
C SER A 181 13.62 -6.11 -10.73
N VAL A 182 12.37 -5.66 -10.80
CA VAL A 182 11.99 -4.32 -11.25
C VAL A 182 11.11 -3.71 -10.17
N GLN A 183 11.68 -2.82 -9.37
CA GLN A 183 10.99 -2.25 -8.20
C GLN A 183 11.38 -0.79 -7.93
N GLY A 184 10.62 -0.14 -7.06
CA GLY A 184 10.90 1.21 -6.57
C GLY A 184 10.14 2.30 -7.33
N ILE A 185 10.60 3.55 -7.25
CA ILE A 185 9.97 4.65 -7.97
C ILE A 185 10.14 4.45 -9.48
N GLN A 186 9.04 4.55 -10.22
CA GLN A 186 9.06 4.44 -11.67
C GLN A 186 9.99 5.50 -12.29
N PRO A 187 10.68 5.15 -13.38
CA PRO A 187 11.51 6.11 -14.08
C PRO A 187 10.67 7.23 -14.72
N TYR A 188 11.32 8.33 -15.11
CA TYR A 188 10.68 9.36 -15.94
C TYR A 188 10.36 8.78 -17.32
N PHE A 189 9.21 9.15 -17.88
CA PHE A 189 8.80 8.77 -19.23
C PHE A 189 8.56 10.02 -20.08
N ALA A 190 9.00 10.02 -21.33
CA ALA A 190 8.80 11.16 -22.22
C ALA A 190 7.32 11.36 -22.60
N ASP A 191 6.62 10.27 -22.89
CA ASP A 191 5.24 10.19 -23.33
C ASP A 191 4.71 8.74 -23.14
N ALA A 192 3.45 8.49 -23.49
CA ALA A 192 2.88 7.15 -23.41
C ALA A 192 3.60 6.12 -24.31
N THR A 193 4.12 6.55 -25.46
CA THR A 193 4.86 5.66 -26.37
C THR A 193 6.16 5.18 -25.73
N ASP A 194 6.90 6.07 -25.06
CA ASP A 194 8.10 5.73 -24.29
C ASP A 194 7.77 4.76 -23.14
N TYR A 195 6.68 5.01 -22.41
CA TYR A 195 6.21 4.12 -21.35
C TYR A 195 6.00 2.69 -21.88
N TYR A 196 5.18 2.51 -22.92
CA TYR A 196 4.87 1.18 -23.44
C TYR A 196 6.09 0.50 -24.07
N ARG A 197 6.94 1.25 -24.79
CA ARG A 197 8.19 0.72 -25.35
C ARG A 197 9.10 0.14 -24.25
N ARG A 198 9.21 0.83 -23.11
CA ARG A 198 10.04 0.38 -21.98
C ARG A 198 9.41 -0.79 -21.24
N MET A 199 8.08 -0.79 -21.07
CA MET A 199 7.35 -1.94 -20.55
C MET A 199 7.58 -3.19 -21.41
N SER A 200 7.46 -3.08 -22.73
CA SER A 200 7.75 -4.19 -23.64
C SER A 200 9.19 -4.68 -23.53
N ALA A 201 10.17 -3.78 -23.37
CA ALA A 201 11.56 -4.17 -23.19
C ALA A 201 11.80 -4.92 -21.86
N ILE A 202 11.13 -4.51 -20.78
CA ILE A 202 11.19 -5.19 -19.48
C ILE A 202 10.57 -6.60 -19.58
N LEU A 203 9.40 -6.70 -20.20
CA LEU A 203 8.66 -7.96 -20.37
C LEU A 203 9.33 -8.92 -21.36
N ALA A 204 10.22 -8.43 -22.21
CA ALA A 204 11.03 -9.26 -23.09
C ALA A 204 12.23 -9.92 -22.37
N SER A 205 12.49 -9.57 -21.10
CA SER A 205 13.50 -10.24 -20.28
C SER A 205 13.01 -11.59 -19.77
N ASP A 206 13.94 -12.47 -19.39
CA ASP A 206 13.66 -13.77 -18.78
C ASP A 206 13.52 -13.69 -17.24
N VAL A 207 13.58 -12.49 -16.67
CA VAL A 207 13.55 -12.23 -15.22
C VAL A 207 12.28 -11.49 -14.74
N VAL A 208 11.32 -11.28 -15.63
CA VAL A 208 10.01 -10.69 -15.36
C VAL A 208 8.95 -11.53 -16.07
N LEU A 209 8.13 -12.30 -15.32
CA LEU A 209 7.20 -13.24 -15.95
C LEU A 209 6.00 -12.54 -16.63
N ASP A 210 5.59 -11.38 -16.12
CA ASP A 210 4.45 -10.61 -16.62
C ASP A 210 4.43 -9.19 -16.04
N SER A 211 3.44 -8.37 -16.43
CA SER A 211 3.31 -6.98 -15.96
C SER A 211 3.06 -6.86 -14.46
N GLY A 212 2.44 -7.85 -13.83
CA GLY A 212 2.19 -7.88 -12.40
C GLY A 212 3.48 -8.04 -11.57
N HIS A 213 4.54 -8.63 -12.13
CA HIS A 213 5.87 -8.71 -11.50
C HIS A 213 6.62 -7.38 -11.44
N ILE A 214 6.15 -6.35 -12.16
CA ILE A 214 6.77 -5.02 -12.14
C ILE A 214 6.31 -4.32 -10.87
N GLY A 215 7.21 -4.29 -9.89
CA GLY A 215 7.04 -3.75 -8.56
C GLY A 215 7.24 -2.23 -8.46
N TRP A 216 6.86 -1.49 -9.49
CA TRP A 216 6.93 -0.02 -9.42
C TRP A 216 5.94 0.54 -8.41
N ALA A 217 6.37 1.61 -7.73
CA ALA A 217 5.60 2.36 -6.74
C ALA A 217 4.32 2.98 -7.33
N ALA A 218 4.34 3.39 -8.58
CA ALA A 218 3.17 3.73 -9.36
C ALA A 218 3.31 3.29 -10.82
N ARG A 219 2.21 2.88 -11.45
CA ARG A 219 2.18 2.42 -12.86
C ARG A 219 0.84 2.69 -13.53
N LEU A 220 0.80 2.69 -14.86
CA LEU A 220 -0.46 2.57 -15.58
C LEU A 220 -0.97 1.14 -15.41
N SER A 221 -2.23 0.99 -15.01
CA SER A 221 -2.85 -0.33 -14.88
C SER A 221 -3.00 -0.98 -16.26
N SER A 222 -2.74 -2.29 -16.33
CA SER A 222 -2.98 -3.08 -17.55
C SER A 222 -4.45 -3.43 -17.76
N ASN A 223 -5.26 -3.36 -16.70
CA ASN A 223 -6.62 -3.87 -16.67
C ASN A 223 -7.66 -2.74 -16.68
N TYR A 224 -7.29 -1.56 -16.19
CA TYR A 224 -8.19 -0.42 -16.03
C TYR A 224 -7.53 0.87 -16.56
N PRO A 225 -8.30 1.83 -17.09
CA PRO A 225 -7.80 3.14 -17.50
C PRO A 225 -7.51 4.01 -16.26
N THR A 226 -6.50 3.59 -15.48
CA THR A 226 -6.15 4.15 -14.18
C THR A 226 -4.63 4.21 -14.00
N ILE A 227 -4.18 5.10 -13.13
CA ILE A 227 -2.87 4.96 -12.47
C ILE A 227 -3.10 4.19 -11.17
N GLU A 228 -2.22 3.24 -10.91
CA GLU A 228 -2.19 2.42 -9.71
C GLU A 228 -1.00 2.80 -8.85
N ILE A 229 -1.23 3.21 -7.60
CA ILE A 229 -0.21 3.63 -6.62
C ILE A 229 -0.13 2.57 -5.52
N ARG A 230 1.08 2.05 -5.24
CA ARG A 230 1.29 0.80 -4.49
C ARG A 230 2.26 0.91 -3.29
N VAL A 231 2.57 2.14 -2.88
CA VAL A 231 3.65 2.43 -1.92
C VAL A 231 3.29 2.17 -0.47
N ALA A 232 2.02 2.30 -0.10
CA ALA A 232 1.62 2.22 1.30
C ALA A 232 1.48 0.77 1.77
N ASP A 233 1.74 0.58 3.06
CA ASP A 233 1.41 -0.66 3.75
C ASP A 233 -0.12 -0.79 3.86
N ALA A 234 -0.62 -1.99 4.18
CA ALA A 234 -2.00 -2.13 4.64
C ALA A 234 -2.22 -1.26 5.90
N GLN A 235 -3.33 -0.49 6.00
CA GLN A 235 -3.55 0.44 7.11
C GLN A 235 -4.45 -0.15 8.20
N LEU A 236 -4.15 0.16 9.46
CA LEU A 236 -4.94 -0.33 10.61
C LEU A 236 -6.43 0.01 10.48
N ARG A 237 -6.74 1.24 10.06
CA ARG A 237 -8.10 1.80 10.05
C ARG A 237 -8.57 2.17 8.65
N ALA A 238 -9.87 2.00 8.40
CA ALA A 238 -10.46 2.31 7.10
C ALA A 238 -10.40 3.82 6.78
N ASP A 239 -10.54 4.69 7.79
CA ASP A 239 -10.48 6.14 7.58
C ASP A 239 -9.07 6.62 7.17
N GLU A 240 -8.02 5.96 7.67
CA GLU A 240 -6.63 6.24 7.28
C GLU A 240 -6.36 5.77 5.84
N THR A 241 -6.87 4.59 5.44
CA THR A 241 -6.83 4.13 4.03
C THR A 241 -7.49 5.15 3.10
N VAL A 242 -8.69 5.64 3.44
CA VAL A 242 -9.42 6.59 2.59
C VAL A 242 -8.72 7.95 2.53
N ALA A 243 -8.20 8.46 3.65
CA ALA A 243 -7.44 9.72 3.64
C ALA A 243 -6.21 9.62 2.71
N LEU A 244 -5.48 8.50 2.76
CA LEU A 244 -4.38 8.24 1.83
C LEU A 244 -4.86 8.19 0.37
N ALA A 245 -5.99 7.52 0.10
CA ALA A 245 -6.55 7.47 -1.25
C ALA A 245 -6.93 8.85 -1.78
N MET A 246 -7.44 9.75 -0.92
CA MET A 246 -7.82 11.12 -1.32
C MET A 246 -6.58 11.97 -1.63
N ILE A 247 -5.52 11.83 -0.84
CA ILE A 247 -4.21 12.45 -1.15
C ILE A 247 -3.69 11.94 -2.50
N VAL A 248 -3.76 10.64 -2.75
CA VAL A 248 -3.32 10.03 -4.02
C VAL A 248 -4.15 10.52 -5.20
N ARG A 249 -5.48 10.58 -5.07
CA ARG A 249 -6.39 11.12 -6.08
C ARG A 249 -6.03 12.57 -6.43
N ALA A 250 -5.87 13.41 -5.42
CA ALA A 250 -5.52 14.82 -5.60
C ALA A 250 -4.13 15.00 -6.22
N LEU A 251 -3.15 14.15 -5.86
CA LEU A 251 -1.83 14.12 -6.51
C LEU A 251 -1.89 13.74 -7.99
N VAL A 252 -2.71 12.75 -8.36
CA VAL A 252 -2.90 12.36 -9.76
C VAL A 252 -3.53 13.50 -10.56
N GLU A 253 -4.60 14.10 -10.05
CA GLU A 253 -5.26 15.22 -10.74
C GLU A 253 -4.32 16.43 -10.87
N THR A 254 -3.61 16.79 -9.79
CA THR A 254 -2.62 17.87 -9.81
C THR A 254 -1.50 17.58 -10.81
N GLY A 255 -1.01 16.34 -10.88
CA GLY A 255 0.03 15.93 -11.82
C GLY A 255 -0.39 15.98 -13.29
N ILE A 256 -1.69 15.83 -13.57
CA ILE A 256 -2.26 16.01 -14.92
C ILE A 256 -2.42 17.50 -15.24
N GLN A 257 -2.93 18.30 -14.30
CA GLN A 257 -3.24 19.72 -14.50
C GLN A 257 -1.99 20.60 -14.55
N ALA A 258 -0.98 20.29 -13.73
CA ALA A 258 0.28 21.03 -13.62
C ALA A 258 1.48 20.09 -13.87
N PRO A 259 1.66 19.63 -15.12
CA PRO A 259 2.67 18.64 -15.44
C PRO A 259 4.09 19.18 -15.22
N VAL A 260 4.95 18.32 -14.69
CA VAL A 260 6.39 18.60 -14.56
C VAL A 260 7.09 18.16 -15.84
N HIS A 261 7.77 19.08 -16.51
CA HIS A 261 8.43 18.83 -17.80
C HIS A 261 9.90 18.40 -17.69
N SER A 262 10.44 18.28 -16.48
CA SER A 262 11.82 17.88 -16.21
C SER A 262 11.92 16.77 -15.17
N CYS A 263 12.99 15.99 -15.27
CA CYS A 263 13.34 14.99 -14.26
C CYS A 263 14.03 15.69 -13.09
N ASP A 264 13.24 16.22 -12.15
CA ASP A 264 13.76 17.04 -11.04
C ASP A 264 14.55 16.21 -10.00
N MET A 265 14.35 14.89 -9.97
CA MET A 265 15.14 13.98 -9.13
C MET A 265 15.78 12.85 -9.93
N HIS A 266 17.09 12.72 -9.76
CA HIS A 266 17.86 11.59 -10.27
C HIS A 266 17.44 10.28 -9.59
N PRO A 267 17.53 9.12 -10.29
CA PRO A 267 17.08 7.83 -9.77
C PRO A 267 17.68 7.46 -8.41
N GLU A 268 18.95 7.75 -8.18
CA GLU A 268 19.66 7.50 -6.91
C GLU A 268 19.08 8.30 -5.74
N MET A 269 18.61 9.52 -6.00
CA MET A 269 17.97 10.36 -4.97
C MET A 269 16.56 9.87 -4.65
N LEU A 270 15.83 9.36 -5.65
CA LEU A 270 14.52 8.73 -5.43
C LEU A 270 14.68 7.44 -4.61
N ASP A 271 15.67 6.62 -4.92
CA ASP A 271 15.95 5.40 -4.18
C ASP A 271 16.32 5.70 -2.71
N LEU A 272 17.18 6.71 -2.50
CA LEU A 272 17.54 7.19 -1.17
C LEU A 272 16.32 7.75 -0.41
N ALA A 273 15.48 8.54 -1.07
CA ALA A 273 14.26 9.09 -0.47
C ALA A 273 13.30 7.98 -0.05
N SER A 274 13.05 6.99 -0.91
CA SER A 274 12.20 5.84 -0.58
C SER A 274 12.75 5.03 0.60
N TRP A 275 14.06 4.83 0.65
CA TRP A 275 14.69 4.15 1.79
C TRP A 275 14.56 4.96 3.08
N GLN A 276 14.80 6.27 3.02
CA GLN A 276 14.68 7.19 4.15
C GLN A 276 13.23 7.26 4.67
N ALA A 277 12.26 7.30 3.78
CA ALA A 277 10.84 7.26 4.12
C ALA A 277 10.48 5.97 4.84
N ALA A 278 10.87 4.82 4.30
CA ALA A 278 10.67 3.52 4.94
C ALA A 278 11.34 3.45 6.31
N LYS A 279 12.50 4.09 6.49
CA LYS A 279 13.24 4.13 7.75
C LYS A 279 12.53 4.93 8.82
N HIS A 280 12.12 6.16 8.51
CA HIS A 280 11.70 7.13 9.51
C HIS A 280 10.19 7.25 9.69
N GLY A 281 9.39 6.89 8.67
CA GLY A 281 7.94 7.15 8.68
C GLY A 281 7.66 8.63 9.02
N LEU A 282 6.68 8.87 9.89
CA LEU A 282 6.34 10.23 10.35
C LEU A 282 7.28 10.79 11.43
N SER A 283 8.17 9.98 12.00
CA SER A 283 8.93 10.34 13.21
C SER A 283 10.28 11.01 12.98
N GLY A 284 10.70 11.18 11.73
CA GLY A 284 12.01 11.73 11.39
C GLY A 284 11.97 12.73 10.25
N ASN A 285 13.09 12.81 9.55
CA ASN A 285 13.24 13.69 8.40
C ASN A 285 13.00 12.93 7.10
N GLN A 286 12.50 13.63 6.09
CA GLN A 286 12.34 13.15 4.72
C GLN A 286 13.26 13.95 3.79
N LEU A 287 13.74 13.31 2.72
CA LEU A 287 14.45 14.04 1.68
C LEU A 287 13.48 14.99 0.98
N ASP A 288 13.76 16.29 1.03
CA ASP A 288 13.01 17.28 0.27
C ASP A 288 13.53 17.28 -1.19
N PRO A 289 12.66 17.02 -2.18
CA PRO A 289 13.04 16.97 -3.58
C PRO A 289 13.51 18.33 -4.12
N ASP A 290 13.01 19.45 -3.57
CA ASP A 290 13.29 20.79 -4.04
C ASP A 290 14.49 21.41 -3.31
N ALA A 291 14.63 21.14 -2.01
CA ALA A 291 15.75 21.67 -1.21
C ALA A 291 17.04 20.85 -1.35
N GLY A 292 16.96 19.59 -1.79
CA GLY A 292 18.12 18.70 -1.96
C GLY A 292 18.75 18.23 -0.64
N HIS A 293 18.07 18.43 0.49
CA HIS A 293 18.48 17.95 1.81
C HIS A 293 17.27 17.47 2.62
N SER A 294 17.51 16.78 3.73
CA SER A 294 16.40 16.30 4.56
C SER A 294 15.73 17.42 5.36
N VAL A 295 14.42 17.36 5.51
CA VAL A 295 13.57 18.26 6.31
C VAL A 295 12.64 17.46 7.22
N PRO A 296 12.14 18.01 8.33
CA PRO A 296 11.14 17.35 9.16
C PRO A 296 9.90 16.90 8.36
N THR A 297 9.34 15.73 8.70
CA THR A 297 8.23 15.14 7.93
C THR A 297 7.00 16.05 7.88
N ASP A 298 6.67 16.72 8.98
CA ASP A 298 5.53 17.66 9.08
C ASP A 298 5.65 18.86 8.11
N ILE A 299 6.86 19.38 7.91
CA ILE A 299 7.15 20.43 6.93
C ILE A 299 6.86 19.94 5.51
N LEU A 300 7.33 18.74 5.15
CA LEU A 300 7.11 18.18 3.82
C LEU A 300 5.65 17.79 3.59
N VAL A 301 4.96 17.29 4.62
CA VAL A 301 3.50 17.07 4.59
C VAL A 301 2.75 18.38 4.36
N GLY A 302 3.14 19.47 5.02
CA GLY A 302 2.55 20.79 4.75
C GLY A 302 2.78 21.26 3.32
N ALA A 303 3.95 20.97 2.73
CA ALA A 303 4.22 21.25 1.33
C ALA A 303 3.35 20.42 0.38
N LEU A 304 3.19 19.13 0.66
CA LEU A 304 2.28 18.24 -0.06
C LEU A 304 0.84 18.78 -0.03
N LEU A 305 0.31 19.12 1.15
CA LEU A 305 -1.06 19.63 1.28
C LEU A 305 -1.28 20.91 0.48
N ARG A 306 -0.32 21.84 0.50
CA ARG A 306 -0.39 23.06 -0.33
C ARG A 306 -0.37 22.73 -1.83
N HIS A 307 0.41 21.73 -2.23
CA HIS A 307 0.52 21.32 -3.63
C HIS A 307 -0.79 20.76 -4.18
N ILE A 308 -1.55 20.03 -3.36
CA ILE A 308 -2.79 19.34 -3.78
C ILE A 308 -4.07 20.07 -3.38
N GLN A 309 -3.98 21.25 -2.77
CA GLN A 309 -5.11 21.95 -2.14
C GLN A 309 -6.25 22.22 -3.13
N GLU A 310 -5.93 22.67 -4.35
CA GLU A 310 -6.94 22.96 -5.37
C GLU A 310 -7.75 21.71 -5.75
N ALA A 311 -7.08 20.58 -5.99
CA ALA A 311 -7.76 19.32 -6.28
C ALA A 311 -8.58 18.79 -5.09
N LEU A 312 -8.13 19.00 -3.85
CA LEU A 312 -8.92 18.65 -2.67
C LEU A 312 -10.20 19.49 -2.56
N ASP A 313 -10.11 20.79 -2.83
CA ASP A 313 -11.25 21.71 -2.79
C ASP A 313 -12.26 21.40 -3.90
N GLU A 314 -11.79 21.11 -5.11
CA GLU A 314 -12.65 20.72 -6.24
C GLU A 314 -13.44 19.44 -5.96
N ASN A 315 -12.83 18.46 -5.28
CA ASN A 315 -13.48 17.20 -4.93
C ASN A 315 -14.28 17.25 -3.62
N GLY A 316 -14.13 18.31 -2.82
CA GLY A 316 -14.75 18.41 -1.49
C GLY A 316 -14.09 17.51 -0.43
N ASP A 317 -12.84 17.11 -0.63
CA ASP A 317 -12.10 16.20 0.26
C ASP A 317 -11.19 16.94 1.27
N SER A 318 -11.09 18.27 1.19
CA SER A 318 -10.21 19.11 2.02
C SER A 318 -10.36 18.86 3.53
N ASP A 319 -11.56 19.02 4.08
CA ASP A 319 -11.79 18.90 5.53
C ASP A 319 -11.41 17.50 6.04
N LEU A 320 -11.72 16.45 5.27
CA LEU A 320 -11.40 15.07 5.61
C LEU A 320 -9.88 14.85 5.64
N VAL A 321 -9.18 15.28 4.60
CA VAL A 321 -7.73 15.07 4.48
C VAL A 321 -6.96 15.87 5.52
N HIS A 322 -7.31 17.15 5.72
CA HIS A 322 -6.67 17.99 6.75
C HIS A 322 -6.88 17.39 8.15
N ALA A 323 -8.12 17.01 8.50
CA ALA A 323 -8.39 16.39 9.79
C ALA A 323 -7.65 15.05 9.97
N ALA A 324 -7.53 14.23 8.92
CA ALA A 324 -6.79 12.97 8.99
C ALA A 324 -5.28 13.19 9.17
N VAL A 325 -4.69 14.14 8.43
CA VAL A 325 -3.27 14.48 8.56
C VAL A 325 -2.95 15.06 9.93
N GLU A 326 -3.80 15.94 10.47
CA GLU A 326 -3.64 16.46 11.83
C GLU A 326 -3.65 15.34 12.88
N ARG A 327 -4.54 14.35 12.73
CA ARG A 327 -4.54 13.14 13.58
C ARG A 327 -3.25 12.34 13.42
N LEU A 328 -2.81 12.09 12.20
CA LEU A 328 -1.59 11.32 11.93
C LEU A 328 -0.34 11.98 12.53
N LEU A 329 -0.20 13.29 12.40
CA LEU A 329 0.94 14.03 12.95
C LEU A 329 0.92 14.09 14.48
N ARG A 330 -0.27 14.14 15.09
CA ARG A 330 -0.41 14.19 16.56
C ARG A 330 -0.31 12.83 17.22
N ASP A 331 -1.03 11.85 16.67
CA ASP A 331 -1.27 10.54 17.30
C ASP A 331 -0.33 9.45 16.72
N GLY A 332 0.32 9.74 15.59
CA GLY A 332 1.20 8.82 14.87
C GLY A 332 0.45 7.88 13.91
N ASN A 333 1.20 7.37 12.92
CA ASN A 333 0.70 6.36 11.99
C ASN A 333 0.75 4.94 12.58
N GLY A 334 0.35 3.96 11.78
CA GLY A 334 0.27 2.56 12.18
C GLY A 334 1.57 2.01 12.78
N ALA A 335 2.74 2.38 12.23
CA ALA A 335 4.03 1.94 12.79
C ALA A 335 4.28 2.47 14.22
N GLN A 336 3.91 3.72 14.50
CA GLN A 336 4.05 4.31 15.84
C GLN A 336 3.04 3.69 16.81
N ARG A 337 1.80 3.45 16.38
CA ARG A 337 0.76 2.81 17.19
C ARG A 337 1.13 1.37 17.56
N GLN A 338 1.64 0.61 16.60
CA GLN A 338 2.15 -0.75 16.83
C GLN A 338 3.29 -0.76 17.88
N ARG A 339 4.26 0.15 17.78
CA ARG A 339 5.32 0.29 18.81
C ARG A 339 4.77 0.68 20.17
N ALA A 340 3.77 1.56 20.22
CA ALA A 340 3.09 1.92 21.47
C ALA A 340 2.35 0.72 22.07
N SER A 341 1.69 -0.11 21.26
CA SER A 341 1.05 -1.35 21.70
C SER A 341 2.06 -2.37 22.23
N LEU A 342 3.22 -2.51 21.57
CA LEU A 342 4.32 -3.35 22.05
C LEU A 342 4.78 -2.91 23.44
N ALA A 343 4.97 -1.60 23.65
CA ALA A 343 5.38 -1.07 24.95
C ALA A 343 4.33 -1.28 26.06
N ARG A 344 3.05 -1.39 25.71
CA ARG A 344 1.96 -1.64 26.67
C ARG A 344 1.83 -3.09 27.10
N GLY A 345 2.03 -4.04 26.18
CA GLY A 345 1.78 -5.46 26.48
C GLY A 345 2.37 -6.47 25.51
N GLY A 346 3.43 -6.08 24.78
CA GLY A 346 4.11 -6.96 23.84
C GLY A 346 3.32 -7.21 22.55
N LEU A 347 3.78 -8.19 21.76
CA LEU A 347 3.20 -8.47 20.43
C LEU A 347 1.75 -8.93 20.50
N THR A 348 1.33 -9.60 21.57
CA THR A 348 -0.08 -9.96 21.77
C THR A 348 -0.98 -8.72 21.79
N THR A 349 -0.55 -7.63 22.44
CA THR A 349 -1.29 -6.36 22.42
C THR A 349 -1.25 -5.70 21.04
N VAL A 350 -0.16 -5.82 20.29
CA VAL A 350 -0.09 -5.34 18.90
C VAL A 350 -1.16 -6.00 18.04
N LEU A 351 -1.26 -7.33 18.10
CA LEU A 351 -2.24 -8.09 17.30
C LEU A 351 -3.67 -7.83 17.75
N HIS A 352 -3.92 -7.76 19.06
CA HIS A 352 -5.23 -7.42 19.61
C HIS A 352 -5.70 -6.05 19.12
N ASP A 353 -4.86 -5.01 19.25
CA ASP A 353 -5.23 -3.65 18.87
C ASP A 353 -5.44 -3.53 17.36
N ALA A 354 -4.60 -4.21 16.55
CA ALA A 354 -4.78 -4.26 15.10
C ALA A 354 -6.12 -4.92 14.68
N ALA A 355 -6.55 -5.96 15.40
CA ALA A 355 -7.84 -6.60 15.15
C ALA A 355 -9.03 -5.73 15.57
N VAL A 356 -8.89 -4.94 16.64
CA VAL A 356 -9.91 -3.95 17.05
C VAL A 356 -10.01 -2.82 16.02
N ASP A 357 -8.87 -2.26 15.59
CA ASP A 357 -8.81 -1.18 14.63
C ASP A 357 -9.31 -1.59 13.23
N LEU A 358 -9.23 -2.88 12.87
CA LEU A 358 -9.71 -3.41 11.59
C LEU A 358 -11.13 -2.96 11.25
N THR A 359 -12.02 -2.87 12.25
CA THR A 359 -13.45 -2.55 12.07
C THR A 359 -13.85 -1.13 12.46
N SER A 360 -12.85 -0.30 12.81
CA SER A 360 -13.01 1.03 13.41
C SER A 360 -12.90 2.20 12.43
#